data_AF-A0A1M6HEP4-F1
#
_entry.id   AF-A0A1M6HEP4-F1
#
_cell.length_a   1.000
_cell.length_b   1.000
_cell.length_c   1.000
_cell.angle_alpha   90.00
_cell.angle_beta   90.00
_cell.angle_gamma   90.00
#
_symmetry.space_group_name_H-M   'P 1'
#
loop_
_entity.id
_entity.type
_entity.pdbx_description
1 polymer ?
#
loop_
_entity_poly.entity_id
_entity_poly.type
_entity_poly.pdbx_seq_one_letter_code
_entity_poly.pdbx_strand_id
1 'polypeptide(L)'
;MRIPAVFKNLSEVLNAEQKCGFCWSFRHAYGEDGMNSIRLTEDEKCCVHLILTWQRKLYSERKVYYTGGIVDRFCDDQFILYAVKTSNLGTNYGNEIPGHEYCESISDSIVEPLFECLTCDNVIDWCLLGIGDIEIKQWNAEAVLFLGDQNFSGLKIYGTFRTYADDLYNRQADRGYYAGGGPLVPDTEI
;
A
#
# COMPACT_ATOMS: atom_id res chain seq x y z
N MET A 1 -3.08 8.98 -7.21
CA MET A 1 -3.00 9.18 -5.74
C MET A 1 -1.56 9.47 -5.34
N ARG A 2 -1.25 9.84 -4.08
CA ARG A 2 0.14 9.85 -3.58
C ARG A 2 0.40 8.58 -2.79
N ILE A 3 0.75 7.49 -3.48
CA ILE A 3 0.95 6.15 -2.89
C ILE A 3 1.95 6.14 -1.71
N PRO A 4 3.09 6.87 -1.74
CA PRO A 4 3.97 6.90 -0.58
C PRO A 4 3.31 7.49 0.68
N ALA A 5 2.44 8.48 0.53
CA ALA A 5 1.74 9.09 1.66
C ALA A 5 0.69 8.13 2.24
N VAL A 6 0.04 7.34 1.39
CA VAL A 6 -0.91 6.29 1.81
C VAL A 6 -0.24 5.30 2.74
N PHE A 7 0.89 4.73 2.34
CA PHE A 7 1.55 3.70 3.15
C PHE A 7 2.27 4.26 4.37
N LYS A 8 2.70 5.52 4.32
CA LYS A 8 3.13 6.23 5.52
C LYS A 8 1.99 6.32 6.54
N ASN A 9 0.83 6.84 6.13
CA ASN A 9 -0.33 6.95 7.01
C ASN A 9 -0.82 5.58 7.51
N LEU A 10 -0.80 4.55 6.65
CA LEU A 10 -1.14 3.19 7.04
C LEU A 10 -0.24 2.70 8.18
N SER A 11 1.08 2.90 8.08
CA SER A 11 1.98 2.50 9.16
C SER A 11 1.70 3.22 10.48
N GLU A 12 1.28 4.49 10.42
CA GLU A 12 0.91 5.28 11.60
C GLU A 12 -0.39 4.76 12.26
N VAL A 13 -1.41 4.45 11.46
CA VAL A 13 -2.68 3.86 11.94
C VAL A 13 -2.46 2.47 12.53
N LEU A 14 -1.71 1.60 11.84
CA LEU A 14 -1.42 0.26 12.35
C LEU A 14 -0.68 0.31 13.70
N ASN A 15 0.24 1.25 13.87
CA ASN A 15 0.89 1.47 15.16
C ASN A 15 -0.07 2.00 16.24
N ALA A 16 -0.91 2.98 15.89
CA ALA A 16 -1.86 3.57 16.83
C ALA A 16 -2.86 2.55 17.36
N GLU A 17 -3.28 1.61 16.51
CA GLU A 17 -4.19 0.52 16.87
C GLU A 17 -3.48 -0.70 17.46
N GLN A 18 -2.14 -0.68 17.56
CA GLN A 18 -1.32 -1.86 17.91
C GLN A 18 -1.70 -3.10 17.06
N LYS A 19 -2.00 -2.86 15.79
CA LYS A 19 -2.61 -3.84 14.90
C LYS A 19 -1.69 -5.05 14.72
N CYS A 20 -2.26 -6.23 14.92
CA CYS A 20 -1.58 -7.52 14.78
C CYS A 20 -0.39 -7.74 15.73
N GLY A 21 -0.25 -6.93 16.79
CA GLY A 21 0.84 -7.06 17.76
C GLY A 21 2.23 -6.66 17.21
N PHE A 22 2.29 -6.06 16.02
CA PHE A 22 3.53 -5.58 15.43
C PHE A 22 3.71 -4.08 15.62
N CYS A 23 4.97 -3.64 15.72
CA CYS A 23 5.32 -2.27 15.35
C CYS A 23 5.54 -2.19 13.84
N TRP A 24 5.16 -1.06 13.26
CA TRP A 24 5.15 -0.83 11.82
C TRP A 24 6.02 0.38 11.47
N SER A 25 6.68 0.34 10.32
CA SER A 25 7.41 1.49 9.81
C SER A 25 7.29 1.57 8.30
N PHE A 26 7.25 2.78 7.75
CA PHE A 26 7.22 2.99 6.31
C PHE A 26 8.59 3.39 5.78
N ARG A 27 8.93 2.87 4.61
CA ARG A 27 10.12 3.21 3.81
C ARG A 27 9.78 3.24 2.33
N HIS A 28 10.61 3.97 1.59
CA HIS A 28 10.56 3.99 0.15
C HIS A 28 11.93 3.58 -0.39
N ALA A 29 11.94 2.59 -1.27
CA ALA A 29 13.12 2.15 -1.99
C ALA A 29 12.82 2.18 -3.48
N TYR A 30 13.84 2.32 -4.31
CA TYR A 30 13.66 2.18 -5.75
C TYR A 30 14.09 0.78 -6.17
N GLY A 31 13.11 -0.08 -6.46
CA GLY A 31 13.34 -1.49 -6.73
C GLY A 31 13.77 -2.30 -5.51
N GLU A 32 13.93 -3.60 -5.73
CA GLU A 32 14.38 -4.55 -4.71
C GLU A 32 15.83 -4.29 -4.30
N ASP A 33 16.71 -3.94 -5.25
CA ASP A 33 18.09 -3.54 -4.96
C ASP A 33 18.18 -2.36 -3.98
N GLY A 34 17.23 -1.42 -4.08
CA GLY A 34 17.13 -0.30 -3.16
C GLY A 34 16.83 -0.74 -1.71
N MET A 35 16.18 -1.88 -1.51
CA MET A 35 15.91 -2.41 -0.16
C MET A 35 17.20 -2.77 0.57
N ASN A 36 18.22 -3.26 -0.14
CA ASN A 36 19.53 -3.56 0.45
C ASN A 36 20.24 -2.33 1.01
N SER A 37 19.91 -1.14 0.49
CA SER A 37 20.52 0.11 0.94
C SER A 37 19.86 0.70 2.20
N ILE A 38 18.74 0.11 2.66
CA ILE A 38 18.02 0.58 3.85
C ILE A 38 18.89 0.34 5.09
N ARG A 39 19.12 1.41 5.85
CA ARG A 39 19.78 1.35 7.16
C ARG A 39 18.72 1.39 8.24
N LEU A 40 18.65 0.32 9.03
CA LEU A 40 17.75 0.20 10.18
C LEU A 40 18.52 0.53 11.45
N THR A 41 17.89 1.28 12.34
CA THR A 41 18.35 1.39 13.73
C THR A 41 18.05 0.08 14.47
N GLU A 42 18.72 -0.17 15.61
CA GLU A 42 18.49 -1.41 16.38
C GLU A 42 17.02 -1.59 16.77
N ASP A 43 16.36 -0.52 17.21
CA ASP A 43 14.95 -0.55 17.60
C ASP A 43 14.02 -0.88 16.43
N GLU A 44 14.40 -0.49 15.22
CA GLU A 44 13.59 -0.68 14.02
C GLU A 44 13.65 -2.11 13.48
N LYS A 45 14.74 -2.86 13.73
CA LYS A 45 14.88 -4.26 13.26
C LYS A 45 13.76 -5.17 13.77
N CYS A 46 13.15 -4.84 14.92
CA CYS A 46 12.05 -5.61 15.47
C CYS A 46 10.69 -5.34 14.80
N CYS A 47 10.59 -4.28 13.99
CA CYS A 47 9.35 -3.87 13.36
C CYS A 47 9.12 -4.51 11.99
N VAL A 48 7.86 -4.51 11.57
CA VAL A 48 7.48 -4.76 10.19
C VAL A 48 7.70 -3.48 9.38
N HIS A 49 8.45 -3.60 8.30
CA HIS A 49 8.75 -2.53 7.37
C HIS A 49 7.84 -2.64 6.15
N LEU A 50 7.00 -1.63 5.95
CA LEU A 50 6.27 -1.36 4.72
C LEU A 50 7.21 -0.63 3.75
N ILE A 51 7.78 -1.33 2.78
CA ILE A 51 8.75 -0.80 1.83
C ILE A 51 8.13 -0.75 0.44
N LEU A 52 7.81 0.46 -0.03
CA LEU A 52 7.34 0.67 -1.40
C LEU A 52 8.54 0.64 -2.35
N THR A 53 8.56 -0.31 -3.30
CA THR A 53 9.70 -0.53 -4.21
C THR A 53 9.41 -0.15 -5.66
N TRP A 54 8.14 -0.22 -6.05
CA TRP A 54 7.70 0.12 -7.40
C TRP A 54 6.31 0.75 -7.38
N GLN A 55 6.09 1.70 -8.27
CA GLN A 55 4.79 2.30 -8.50
C GLN A 55 4.65 2.81 -9.94
N ARG A 56 3.44 2.76 -10.48
CA ARG A 56 3.08 3.32 -11.78
C ARG A 56 1.66 3.84 -11.75
N LYS A 57 1.41 4.95 -12.43
CA LYS A 57 0.07 5.51 -12.61
C LYS A 57 -0.38 5.33 -14.05
N LEU A 58 -1.54 4.71 -14.25
CA LEU A 58 -2.16 4.47 -15.55
C LEU A 58 -3.45 5.28 -15.64
N TYR A 59 -3.56 6.11 -16.67
CA TYR A 59 -4.82 6.74 -17.02
C TYR A 59 -5.61 5.83 -17.94
N SER A 60 -6.93 5.74 -17.74
CA SER A 60 -7.81 4.96 -18.59
C SER A 60 -9.19 5.59 -18.70
N GLU A 61 -9.82 5.37 -19.85
CA GLU A 61 -11.19 5.79 -20.14
C GLU A 61 -12.02 4.56 -20.51
N ARG A 62 -13.15 4.37 -19.84
CA ARG A 62 -14.15 3.38 -20.24
C ARG A 62 -15.11 4.06 -21.21
N LYS A 63 -15.22 3.53 -22.43
CA LYS A 63 -16.16 4.03 -23.45
C LYS A 63 -17.40 3.15 -23.55
N VAL A 64 -18.56 3.74 -23.81
CA VAL A 64 -19.77 3.01 -24.19
C VAL A 64 -19.50 2.35 -25.54
N TYR A 65 -19.72 1.04 -25.61
CA TYR A 65 -19.46 0.25 -26.82
C TYR A 65 -20.21 0.77 -28.06
N TYR A 66 -21.44 1.28 -27.89
CA TYR A 66 -22.32 1.67 -29.00
C TYR A 66 -22.27 3.15 -29.39
N THR A 67 -21.94 4.07 -28.46
CA THR A 67 -21.93 5.51 -28.74
C THR A 67 -20.53 6.11 -28.80
N GLY A 68 -19.50 5.36 -28.38
CA GLY A 68 -18.12 5.86 -28.28
C GLY A 68 -17.94 6.94 -27.19
N GLY A 69 -19.02 7.34 -26.50
CA GLY A 69 -18.98 8.29 -25.39
C GLY A 69 -18.20 7.72 -24.21
N ILE A 70 -17.45 8.57 -23.52
CA ILE A 70 -16.70 8.20 -22.32
C ILE A 70 -17.70 8.10 -21.17
N VAL A 71 -17.74 6.93 -20.51
CA VAL A 71 -18.58 6.65 -19.33
C VAL A 71 -17.81 7.00 -18.07
N ASP A 72 -16.59 6.49 -17.96
CA ASP A 72 -15.75 6.65 -16.78
C ASP A 72 -14.36 7.08 -17.20
N ARG A 73 -13.79 8.01 -16.44
CA ARG A 73 -12.36 8.30 -16.46
C ARG A 73 -11.79 7.89 -15.12
N PHE A 74 -10.72 7.13 -15.10
CA PHE A 74 -10.10 6.72 -13.86
C PHE A 74 -8.58 6.63 -13.99
N CYS A 75 -7.91 6.66 -12.84
CA CYS A 75 -6.49 6.38 -12.72
C CYS A 75 -6.29 5.13 -11.88
N ASP A 76 -5.55 4.17 -12.42
CA ASP A 76 -5.06 3.00 -11.70
C ASP A 76 -3.63 3.29 -11.23
N ASP A 77 -3.46 3.44 -9.92
CA ASP A 77 -2.17 3.51 -9.26
C ASP A 77 -1.75 2.08 -8.87
N GLN A 78 -0.84 1.49 -9.66
CA GLN A 78 -0.28 0.17 -9.42
C GLN A 78 1.00 0.28 -8.59
N PHE A 79 1.24 -0.67 -7.69
CA PHE A 79 2.42 -0.66 -6.83
C PHE A 79 2.85 -2.06 -6.39
N ILE A 80 4.12 -2.14 -5.98
CA ILE A 80 4.69 -3.28 -5.25
C ILE A 80 5.12 -2.78 -3.87
N LEU A 81 4.49 -3.34 -2.84
CA LEU A 81 4.80 -3.06 -1.44
C LEU A 81 5.36 -4.33 -0.80
N TYR A 82 6.44 -4.18 -0.04
CA TYR A 82 6.95 -5.24 0.82
C TYR A 82 6.50 -4.98 2.24
N ALA A 83 5.92 -5.99 2.90
CA ALA A 83 5.69 -5.98 4.34
C ALA A 83 6.62 -7.02 4.94
N VAL A 84 7.77 -6.59 5.45
CA VAL A 84 8.88 -7.50 5.79
C VAL A 84 9.53 -7.15 7.11
N LYS A 85 10.15 -8.14 7.74
CA LYS A 85 10.95 -8.00 8.96
C LYS A 85 12.35 -8.55 8.72
N THR A 86 13.33 -8.04 9.46
CA THR A 86 14.69 -8.61 9.36
C THR A 86 14.68 -10.04 9.88
N SER A 87 15.34 -10.95 9.16
CA SER A 87 15.44 -12.36 9.52
C SER A 87 16.88 -12.86 9.38
N ASN A 88 17.19 -13.93 10.12
CA ASN A 88 18.50 -14.56 10.02
C ASN A 88 18.51 -15.58 8.87
N LEU A 89 19.54 -15.53 8.02
CA LEU A 89 19.73 -16.46 6.90
C LEU A 89 19.79 -17.94 7.30
N GLY A 90 20.05 -18.23 8.58
CA GLY A 90 20.12 -19.58 9.13
C GLY A 90 18.81 -20.08 9.74
N THR A 91 17.75 -19.27 9.78
CA THR A 91 16.45 -19.71 10.32
C THR A 91 15.72 -20.51 9.25
N ASN A 92 15.12 -21.63 9.66
CA ASN A 92 14.30 -22.45 8.79
C ASN A 92 13.15 -21.66 8.20
N TYR A 93 12.87 -21.86 6.90
CA TYR A 93 11.67 -21.25 6.32
C TYR A 93 10.40 -21.92 6.83
N GLY A 94 10.36 -23.25 6.80
CA GLY A 94 9.29 -24.08 7.37
C GLY A 94 9.90 -25.17 8.25
N ASN A 95 9.70 -26.43 7.88
CA ASN A 95 10.28 -27.60 8.56
C ASN A 95 11.37 -28.30 7.71
N GLU A 96 12.17 -27.52 6.98
CA GLU A 96 13.11 -28.05 5.98
C GLU A 96 14.35 -28.72 6.61
N ILE A 97 14.86 -28.20 7.74
CA ILE A 97 15.99 -28.83 8.46
C ILE A 97 15.45 -29.83 9.49
N PRO A 98 15.87 -31.11 9.43
CA PRO A 98 15.47 -32.12 10.41
C PRO A 98 15.83 -31.73 11.85
N GLY A 99 14.91 -31.99 12.79
CA GLY A 99 15.11 -31.72 14.21
C GLY A 99 14.67 -30.33 14.68
N HIS A 100 14.16 -29.49 13.78
CA HIS A 100 13.53 -28.22 14.10
C HIS A 100 12.00 -28.29 13.97
N GLU A 101 11.30 -27.68 14.92
CA GLU A 101 9.84 -27.59 14.89
C GLU A 101 9.37 -26.46 13.97
N TYR A 102 8.15 -26.57 13.44
CA TYR A 102 7.57 -25.55 12.55
C TYR A 102 7.42 -24.18 13.22
N CYS A 103 7.16 -24.16 14.53
CA CYS A 103 7.02 -22.92 15.31
C CYS A 103 8.33 -22.11 15.42
N GLU A 104 9.48 -22.70 15.08
CA GLU A 104 10.76 -22.00 15.00
C GLU A 104 11.01 -21.36 13.64
N SER A 105 10.09 -21.56 12.69
CA SER A 105 10.27 -21.20 11.29
C SER A 105 9.91 -19.75 10.98
N ILE A 106 10.48 -19.21 9.90
CA ILE A 106 10.12 -17.90 9.35
C ILE A 106 8.64 -17.88 8.92
N SER A 107 8.13 -19.03 8.44
CA SER A 107 6.74 -19.17 8.03
C SER A 107 5.79 -18.88 9.20
N ASP A 108 5.96 -19.59 10.32
CA ASP A 108 5.14 -19.46 11.53
C ASP A 108 5.34 -18.11 12.25
N SER A 109 6.61 -17.67 12.38
CA SER A 109 6.94 -16.50 13.20
C SER A 109 6.78 -15.14 12.50
N ILE A 110 6.77 -15.11 11.16
CA ILE A 110 6.73 -13.87 10.37
C ILE A 110 5.66 -13.92 9.29
N VAL A 111 5.70 -14.91 8.39
CA VAL A 111 4.92 -14.89 7.13
C VAL A 111 3.43 -15.11 7.38
N GLU A 112 3.06 -16.15 8.13
CA GLU A 112 1.67 -16.47 8.46
C GLU A 112 0.98 -15.35 9.25
N PRO A 113 1.57 -14.81 10.33
CA PRO A 113 1.01 -13.66 11.03
C PRO A 113 0.79 -12.45 10.11
N LEU A 114 1.67 -12.22 9.13
CA LEU A 114 1.50 -11.14 8.17
C LEU A 114 0.37 -11.41 7.16
N PHE A 115 0.19 -12.66 6.73
CA PHE A 115 -0.94 -13.04 5.87
C PHE A 115 -2.25 -12.82 6.60
N GLU A 116 -2.38 -13.35 7.82
CA GLU A 116 -3.57 -13.16 8.67
C GLU A 116 -3.83 -11.66 8.91
N CYS A 117 -2.77 -10.88 9.08
CA CYS A 117 -2.86 -9.46 9.37
C CYS A 117 -3.24 -8.56 8.18
N LEU A 118 -2.76 -8.85 6.98
CA LEU A 118 -2.82 -7.92 5.84
C LEU A 118 -3.70 -8.42 4.69
N THR A 119 -4.27 -9.62 4.78
CA THR A 119 -5.04 -10.23 3.68
C THR A 119 -6.47 -10.57 4.07
N CYS A 120 -6.91 -11.81 3.83
CA CYS A 120 -8.32 -12.20 3.83
C CYS A 120 -9.00 -12.05 5.20
N ASP A 121 -8.25 -12.21 6.29
CA ASP A 121 -8.82 -12.32 7.64
C ASP A 121 -8.92 -10.97 8.37
N ASN A 122 -8.32 -9.92 7.81
CA ASN A 122 -8.26 -8.61 8.45
C ASN A 122 -8.42 -7.51 7.40
N VAL A 123 -9.65 -6.99 7.30
CA VAL A 123 -9.99 -5.91 6.38
C VAL A 123 -9.32 -4.64 6.88
N ILE A 124 -8.26 -4.22 6.19
CA ILE A 124 -7.68 -2.88 6.38
C ILE A 124 -8.79 -1.86 6.06
N ASP A 125 -9.12 -1.01 7.03
CA ASP A 125 -10.07 0.07 6.80
C ASP A 125 -9.37 1.22 6.06
N TRP A 126 -9.40 1.14 4.73
CA TRP A 126 -8.79 2.13 3.86
C TRP A 126 -9.45 3.50 3.95
N CYS A 127 -10.69 3.59 4.46
CA CYS A 127 -11.39 4.86 4.65
C CYS A 127 -10.77 5.68 5.79
N LEU A 128 -10.31 5.03 6.87
CA LEU A 128 -9.65 5.70 8.00
C LEU A 128 -8.33 6.38 7.63
N LEU A 129 -7.73 6.01 6.49
CA LEU A 129 -6.49 6.61 6.01
C LEU A 129 -6.70 7.99 5.33
N GLY A 130 -7.94 8.49 5.29
CA GLY A 130 -8.29 9.76 4.61
C GLY A 130 -8.17 9.68 3.10
N ILE A 131 -8.14 8.46 2.56
CA ILE A 131 -8.02 8.18 1.13
C ILE A 131 -9.44 7.97 0.62
N GLY A 132 -10.18 9.06 0.41
CA GLY A 132 -11.60 8.97 0.00
C GLY A 132 -11.80 8.13 -1.26
N ASP A 133 -12.97 7.51 -1.43
CA ASP A 133 -13.44 6.67 -2.53
C ASP A 133 -12.33 6.09 -3.43
N ILE A 134 -11.68 5.05 -2.89
CA ILE A 134 -10.75 4.22 -3.64
C ILE A 134 -11.39 2.86 -3.90
N GLU A 135 -11.25 2.37 -5.12
CA GLU A 135 -11.58 0.98 -5.42
C GLU A 135 -10.28 0.17 -5.44
N ILE A 136 -10.20 -0.86 -4.61
CA ILE A 136 -9.07 -1.80 -4.60
C ILE A 136 -9.30 -2.83 -5.69
N LYS A 137 -8.61 -2.69 -6.82
CA LYS A 137 -8.73 -3.63 -7.95
C LYS A 137 -7.94 -4.90 -7.73
N GLN A 138 -6.84 -4.79 -6.99
CA GLN A 138 -5.92 -5.89 -6.73
C GLN A 138 -5.24 -5.68 -5.39
N TRP A 139 -5.14 -6.76 -4.62
CA TRP A 139 -4.34 -6.87 -3.41
C TRP A 139 -3.91 -8.33 -3.24
N ASN A 140 -2.83 -8.70 -3.92
CA ASN A 140 -2.31 -10.06 -3.92
C ASN A 140 -0.99 -10.09 -3.15
N ALA A 141 -0.89 -10.95 -2.15
CA ALA A 141 0.33 -11.12 -1.37
C ALA A 141 0.95 -12.49 -1.66
N GLU A 142 2.27 -12.54 -1.75
CA GLU A 142 3.06 -13.76 -1.78
C GLU A 142 4.18 -13.71 -0.74
N ALA A 143 4.53 -14.86 -0.18
CA ALA A 143 5.65 -14.95 0.74
C ALA A 143 6.97 -14.68 0.02
N VAL A 144 7.90 -13.99 0.67
CA VAL A 144 9.20 -13.66 0.10
C VAL A 144 10.32 -13.80 1.12
N LEU A 145 11.45 -14.30 0.62
CA LEU A 145 12.76 -14.28 1.27
C LEU A 145 13.69 -13.42 0.43
N PHE A 146 13.94 -12.20 0.88
CA PHE A 146 14.85 -11.28 0.22
C PHE A 146 16.22 -11.33 0.91
N LEU A 147 17.16 -11.98 0.25
CA LEU A 147 18.50 -12.22 0.77
C LEU A 147 19.43 -11.11 0.31
N GLY A 148 20.07 -10.43 1.27
CA GLY A 148 20.93 -9.28 1.02
C GLY A 148 21.59 -8.78 2.30
N ASP A 149 22.01 -7.52 2.35
CA ASP A 149 22.78 -7.02 3.50
C ASP A 149 21.97 -7.01 4.82
N GLN A 150 20.65 -6.78 4.73
CA GLN A 150 19.77 -6.70 5.90
C GLN A 150 18.87 -7.94 6.07
N ASN A 151 18.80 -8.83 5.08
CA ASN A 151 17.95 -10.03 5.01
C ASN A 151 16.51 -9.81 5.49
N PHE A 152 15.59 -9.75 4.54
CA PHE A 152 14.19 -9.52 4.83
C PHE A 152 13.35 -10.76 4.55
N SER A 153 12.38 -11.04 5.42
CA SER A 153 11.35 -12.05 5.19
C SER A 153 9.98 -11.49 5.49
N GLY A 154 8.96 -11.94 4.75
CA GLY A 154 7.59 -11.50 4.93
C GLY A 154 6.80 -11.62 3.64
N LEU A 155 6.06 -10.56 3.28
CA LEU A 155 5.17 -10.54 2.13
C LEU A 155 5.61 -9.54 1.06
N LYS A 156 5.46 -9.94 -0.20
CA LYS A 156 5.46 -9.05 -1.37
C LYS A 156 4.01 -8.89 -1.84
N ILE A 157 3.54 -7.65 -1.85
CA ILE A 157 2.16 -7.28 -2.13
C ILE A 157 2.10 -6.53 -3.46
N TYR A 158 1.33 -7.08 -4.39
CA TYR A 158 0.97 -6.45 -5.66
C TYR A 158 -0.40 -5.81 -5.50
N GLY A 159 -0.44 -4.48 -5.55
CA GLY A 159 -1.66 -3.73 -5.35
C GLY A 159 -1.99 -2.80 -6.51
N THR A 160 -3.28 -2.58 -6.71
CA THR A 160 -3.81 -1.58 -7.64
C THR A 160 -4.96 -0.84 -6.99
N PHE A 161 -4.79 0.47 -6.82
CA PHE A 161 -5.86 1.38 -6.39
C PHE A 161 -6.40 2.14 -7.58
N ARG A 162 -7.72 2.15 -7.73
CA ARG A 162 -8.43 2.93 -8.73
C ARG A 162 -9.06 4.16 -8.09
N THR A 163 -8.89 5.30 -8.76
CA THR A 163 -9.53 6.57 -8.42
C THR A 163 -10.27 7.10 -9.64
N TYR A 164 -11.55 7.45 -9.47
CA TYR A 164 -12.36 7.99 -10.56
C TYR A 164 -12.14 9.51 -10.69
N ALA A 165 -12.20 10.02 -11.93
CA ALA A 165 -11.89 11.41 -12.22
C ALA A 165 -13.02 12.37 -11.84
N ASP A 166 -14.27 11.91 -11.75
CA ASP A 166 -15.39 12.73 -11.28
C ASP A 166 -15.22 13.10 -9.80
N ASP A 167 -14.54 12.25 -9.02
CA ASP A 167 -14.13 12.57 -7.64
C ASP A 167 -12.96 13.57 -7.58
N LEU A 168 -12.17 13.71 -8.65
CA LEU A 168 -11.09 14.70 -8.71
C LEU A 168 -11.65 16.11 -8.93
N TYR A 169 -12.78 16.25 -9.63
CA TYR A 169 -13.46 17.53 -9.84
C TYR A 169 -14.04 18.06 -8.52
N ASN A 170 -14.68 17.18 -7.74
CA ASN A 170 -15.22 17.55 -6.42
C ASN A 170 -14.11 17.84 -5.39
N ARG A 171 -13.01 17.08 -5.40
CA ARG A 171 -11.86 17.34 -4.50
C ARG A 171 -11.08 18.63 -4.84
N GLN A 172 -11.16 19.15 -6.06
CA GLN A 172 -10.63 20.47 -6.41
C GLN A 172 -11.50 21.61 -5.89
N ALA A 173 -12.83 21.42 -5.90
CA ALA A 173 -13.78 22.37 -5.31
C ALA A 173 -13.59 22.49 -3.78
N ASP A 174 -13.37 21.37 -3.08
CA ASP A 174 -13.14 21.36 -1.62
C ASP A 174 -11.76 21.90 -1.20
N ARG A 175 -10.79 21.97 -2.12
CA ARG A 175 -9.46 22.57 -1.87
C ARG A 175 -9.36 24.06 -2.21
N GLY A 176 -10.50 24.72 -2.45
CA GLY A 176 -10.57 26.18 -2.54
C GLY A 176 -9.83 26.79 -3.74
N TYR A 177 -9.54 26.03 -4.78
CA TYR A 177 -8.99 26.60 -6.03
C TYR A 177 -10.13 27.10 -6.91
N TYR A 178 -10.69 28.25 -6.54
CA TYR A 178 -11.45 29.09 -7.48
C TYR A 178 -10.47 29.70 -8.48
N ALA A 179 -10.18 28.98 -9.56
CA ALA A 179 -9.64 29.59 -10.76
C ALA A 179 -10.79 30.23 -11.54
N GLY A 180 -11.03 31.52 -11.28
CA GLY A 180 -11.59 32.50 -12.22
C GLY A 180 -12.87 32.12 -12.97
N GLY A 181 -14.02 32.33 -12.34
CA GLY A 181 -15.30 32.55 -13.02
C GLY A 181 -16.00 33.69 -12.28
N GLY A 182 -16.16 34.84 -12.93
CA GLY A 182 -16.62 36.09 -12.33
C GLY A 182 -18.01 36.00 -11.67
N PRO A 183 -18.39 37.02 -10.87
CA PRO A 183 -19.70 37.05 -10.22
C PRO A 183 -20.81 37.05 -11.27
N LEU A 184 -21.77 36.14 -11.11
CA LEU A 184 -23.06 36.19 -11.79
C LEU A 184 -23.76 37.46 -11.32
N VAL A 185 -23.90 38.43 -12.23
CA VAL A 185 -24.75 39.60 -12.05
C VAL A 185 -26.20 39.09 -12.05
N PRO A 186 -27.06 39.46 -11.08
CA PRO A 186 -28.47 39.11 -11.15
C PRO A 186 -29.12 39.95 -12.25
N ASP A 187 -29.76 39.27 -13.22
CA ASP A 187 -30.63 39.93 -14.20
C ASP A 187 -31.74 40.67 -13.45
N THR A 188 -31.70 42.00 -13.48
CA THR A 188 -32.85 42.85 -13.15
C THR A 188 -33.82 42.83 -14.32
N GLU A 189 -35.00 42.26 -14.08
CA GLU A 189 -36.18 42.36 -14.94
C GLU A 189 -36.54 43.83 -15.22
N ILE A 190 -36.94 44.12 -16.46
CA ILE A 190 -37.57 45.37 -16.91
C ILE A 190 -39.09 45.22 -16.80
#